data_AF-A0A3C0GMP6-F1
#
_entry.id   AF-A0A3C0GMP6-F1
#
_cell.length_a   1.000
_cell.length_b   1.000
_cell.length_c   1.000
_cell.angle_alpha   90.00
_cell.angle_beta   90.00
_cell.angle_gamma   90.00
#
_symmetry.space_group_name_H-M   'P 1'
#
loop_
_entity.id
_entity.type
_entity.pdbx_description
1 polymer ?
#
loop_
_entity_poly.entity_id
_entity_poly.type
_entity_poly.pdbx_seq_one_letter_code
_entity_poly.pdbx_strand_id
1 'polypeptide(L)'
;LDLDDPAQVQWRAWPTHRDYLVRDDGRVACRVYGQLRARHLWDMIMVSTYDYAEPGFILIDRVNQMNNTWWCEDIRATNPCVTADTWVHTAEGPRQVAELIGRPFLARVDGHDHATTAAGFFRTARKPVVAVQTREGHRLRLTADHRVQRVTQRTHWALQSQWCEAGRLQPGDEVLLHDHRRAPGWPGALDHEQGYLLGLLVADGTLHQQHAVLSVWAPAAVANGGPVAPGAGARALMDEALRCARALPHRADLPGWSEGAGRGQWRWTSVALGELARQL
;
A
#
# COMPACT_ATOMS: atom_id res chain seq x y z
N LEU A 1 18.11 -8.79 -44.16
CA LEU A 1 17.97 -7.47 -43.51
C LEU A 1 19.28 -7.26 -42.78
N ASP A 2 20.01 -6.21 -43.10
CA ASP A 2 21.29 -5.96 -42.43
C ASP A 2 21.00 -5.36 -41.05
N LEU A 3 21.45 -6.06 -39.99
CA LEU A 3 21.20 -5.66 -38.60
C LEU A 3 22.15 -4.57 -38.12
N ASP A 4 23.25 -4.36 -38.84
CA ASP A 4 24.29 -3.37 -38.52
C ASP A 4 24.08 -2.05 -39.28
N ASP A 5 23.15 -2.01 -40.25
CA ASP A 5 22.78 -0.80 -40.98
C ASP A 5 21.71 0.02 -40.21
N PRO A 6 22.06 1.20 -39.64
CA PRO A 6 21.14 2.04 -38.89
C PRO A 6 20.00 2.64 -39.76
N ALA A 7 20.14 2.62 -41.08
CA ALA A 7 19.08 3.02 -42.00
C ALA A 7 18.02 1.92 -42.19
N GLN A 8 18.35 0.66 -41.91
CA GLN A 8 17.44 -0.49 -42.00
C GLN A 8 16.95 -0.97 -40.63
N VAL A 9 17.77 -0.88 -39.58
CA VAL A 9 17.44 -1.37 -38.23
C VAL A 9 17.90 -0.39 -37.16
N GLN A 10 17.02 -0.09 -36.21
CA GLN A 10 17.38 0.64 -35.01
C GLN A 10 17.13 -0.20 -33.76
N TRP A 11 18.11 -0.23 -32.87
CA TRP A 11 18.02 -0.93 -31.59
C TRP A 11 17.33 -0.03 -30.55
N ARG A 12 16.10 -0.39 -30.15
CA ARG A 12 15.26 0.40 -29.23
C ARG A 12 14.80 -0.42 -28.03
N ALA A 13 14.50 0.27 -26.93
CA ALA A 13 13.79 -0.34 -25.81
C ALA A 13 12.36 -0.67 -26.26
N TRP A 14 11.89 -1.89 -25.99
CA TRP A 14 10.56 -2.34 -26.40
C TRP A 14 9.87 -3.10 -25.25
N PRO A 15 8.54 -2.97 -25.05
CA PRO A 15 7.87 -3.58 -23.90
C PRO A 15 7.85 -5.11 -23.88
N THR A 16 8.05 -5.77 -25.03
CA THR A 16 8.00 -7.23 -25.16
C THR A 16 9.19 -7.74 -25.95
N HIS A 17 9.76 -8.86 -25.51
CA HIS A 17 10.93 -9.48 -26.14
C HIS A 17 10.61 -10.83 -26.79
N ARG A 18 9.37 -11.31 -26.63
CA ARG A 18 8.95 -12.61 -27.15
C ARG A 18 8.83 -12.55 -28.67
N ASP A 19 9.48 -13.48 -29.35
CA ASP A 19 9.51 -13.60 -30.82
C ASP A 19 10.22 -12.45 -31.55
N TYR A 20 11.06 -11.67 -30.84
CA TYR A 20 11.86 -10.60 -31.41
C TYR A 20 13.37 -10.89 -31.36
N LEU A 21 14.12 -10.28 -32.27
CA LEU A 21 15.58 -10.26 -32.23
C LEU A 21 16.04 -9.24 -31.19
N VAL A 22 16.74 -9.73 -30.16
CA VAL A 22 17.22 -8.95 -29.01
C VAL A 22 18.75 -8.98 -28.99
N ARG A 23 19.38 -7.81 -28.79
CA ARG A 23 20.84 -7.69 -28.62
C ARG A 23 21.23 -7.85 -27.14
N ASP A 24 22.51 -8.10 -26.88
CA ASP A 24 23.06 -8.32 -25.53
C ASP A 24 22.75 -7.20 -24.51
N ASP A 25 22.45 -5.98 -24.97
CA ASP A 25 22.04 -4.85 -24.12
C ASP A 25 20.52 -4.77 -23.84
N GLY A 26 19.77 -5.81 -24.22
CA GLY A 26 18.33 -5.92 -24.00
C GLY A 26 17.47 -5.11 -24.97
N ARG A 27 18.05 -4.53 -26.03
CA ARG A 27 17.30 -3.78 -27.04
C ARG A 27 16.78 -4.67 -28.15
N VAL A 28 15.62 -4.33 -28.68
CA VAL A 28 14.98 -5.04 -29.78
C VAL A 28 15.34 -4.39 -31.11
N ALA A 29 15.59 -5.21 -32.13
CA ALA A 29 15.81 -4.76 -33.51
C ALA A 29 14.50 -4.25 -34.14
N CYS A 30 14.38 -2.93 -34.29
CA CYS A 30 13.24 -2.31 -34.98
C CYS A 30 13.57 -2.02 -36.44
N ARG A 31 12.89 -2.68 -37.37
CA ARG A 31 13.03 -2.43 -38.80
C ARG A 31 12.51 -1.02 -39.15
N VAL A 32 13.33 -0.25 -39.88
CA VAL A 32 12.94 1.02 -40.49
C VAL A 32 12.21 0.73 -41.79
N TYR A 33 10.92 1.08 -41.85
CA TYR A 33 10.09 0.91 -43.05
C TYR A 33 10.20 2.08 -44.02
N GLY A 34 10.53 3.27 -43.53
CA GLY A 34 10.66 4.48 -44.33
C GLY A 34 11.11 5.66 -43.48
N GLN A 35 11.51 6.73 -44.16
CA GLN A 35 11.88 8.00 -43.54
C GLN A 35 10.97 9.09 -44.07
N LEU A 36 10.47 9.94 -43.17
CA LEU A 36 9.61 11.06 -43.51
C LEU A 36 10.17 12.33 -42.89
N ARG A 37 10.05 13.45 -43.61
CA ARG A 37 10.41 14.77 -43.06
C ARG A 37 9.46 15.12 -41.92
N ALA A 38 9.98 15.46 -40.74
CA ALA A 38 9.15 15.79 -39.57
C ALA A 38 8.08 16.86 -39.85
N ARG A 39 8.41 17.89 -40.65
CA ARG A 39 7.43 18.90 -41.10
C ARG A 39 6.26 18.28 -41.86
N HIS A 40 6.53 17.33 -42.76
CA HIS A 40 5.48 16.64 -43.50
C HIS A 40 4.60 15.79 -42.55
N LEU A 41 5.19 15.15 -41.52
CA LEU A 41 4.40 14.41 -40.53
C LEU A 41 3.48 15.35 -39.76
N TRP A 42 4.01 16.49 -39.34
CA TRP A 42 3.24 17.52 -38.65
C TRP A 42 2.08 18.03 -39.51
N ASP A 43 2.37 18.37 -40.77
CA ASP A 43 1.36 18.83 -41.72
C ASP A 43 0.28 17.76 -41.94
N MET A 44 0.66 16.49 -42.06
CA MET A 44 -0.30 15.37 -42.13
C MET A 44 -1.16 15.28 -40.86
N ILE A 45 -0.57 15.35 -39.66
CA ILE A 45 -1.33 15.33 -38.40
C ILE A 45 -2.34 16.48 -38.38
N MET A 46 -1.93 17.70 -38.74
CA MET A 46 -2.82 18.87 -38.76
C MET A 46 -3.94 18.75 -39.80
N VAL A 47 -3.63 18.31 -41.02
CA VAL A 47 -4.63 18.06 -42.06
C VAL A 47 -5.60 16.96 -41.62
N SER A 48 -5.10 15.86 -41.05
CA SER A 48 -5.97 14.78 -40.56
C SER A 48 -6.86 15.21 -39.39
N THR A 49 -6.36 16.05 -38.48
CA THR A 49 -7.18 16.64 -37.41
C THR A 49 -8.28 17.52 -37.98
N TYR A 50 -8.00 18.30 -39.04
CA TYR A 50 -9.00 19.16 -39.67
C TYR A 50 -10.03 18.37 -40.50
N ASP A 51 -9.56 17.47 -41.37
CA ASP A 51 -10.41 16.75 -42.34
C ASP A 51 -11.17 15.57 -41.72
N TYR A 52 -10.59 14.89 -40.73
CA TYR A 52 -11.10 13.63 -40.18
C TYR A 52 -11.37 13.66 -38.67
N ALA A 53 -11.23 14.82 -38.02
CA ALA A 53 -11.40 14.95 -36.56
C ALA A 53 -10.53 13.96 -35.74
N GLU A 54 -9.39 13.56 -36.29
CA GLU A 54 -8.40 12.74 -35.59
C GLU A 54 -7.89 13.53 -34.36
N PRO A 55 -7.74 12.91 -33.17
CA PRO A 55 -7.35 13.58 -31.93
C PRO A 55 -6.08 14.43 -32.02
N GLY A 56 -5.23 14.20 -33.04
CA GLY A 56 -4.15 15.10 -33.39
C GLY A 56 -3.13 15.26 -32.28
N PHE A 57 -2.74 16.50 -32.02
CA PHE A 57 -1.80 16.84 -30.96
C PHE A 57 -2.33 18.01 -30.12
N ILE A 58 -2.47 17.78 -28.82
CA ILE A 58 -3.01 18.78 -27.88
C ILE A 58 -1.95 19.13 -26.85
N LEU A 59 -1.59 20.42 -26.80
CA LEU A 59 -0.82 21.00 -25.70
C LEU A 59 -1.79 21.51 -24.64
N ILE A 60 -2.09 20.66 -23.65
CA ILE A 60 -3.14 20.91 -22.65
C ILE A 60 -2.95 22.26 -21.93
N ASP A 61 -1.71 22.61 -21.60
CA ASP A 61 -1.39 23.89 -20.93
C ASP A 61 -1.70 25.09 -21.81
N ARG A 62 -1.38 25.01 -23.11
CA ARG A 62 -1.62 26.09 -24.07
C ARG A 62 -3.11 26.25 -24.36
N VAL A 63 -3.82 25.14 -24.47
CA VAL A 63 -5.27 25.13 -24.67
C VAL A 63 -5.97 25.78 -23.47
N ASN A 64 -5.58 25.47 -22.23
CA ASN A 64 -6.14 26.14 -21.05
C ASN A 64 -5.79 27.64 -20.98
N GLN A 65 -4.59 28.06 -21.35
CA GLN A 65 -4.23 29.49 -21.43
C GLN A 65 -5.10 30.27 -22.43
N MET A 66 -5.51 29.62 -23.51
CA MET A 66 -6.32 30.20 -24.57
C MET A 66 -7.81 29.86 -24.43
N ASN A 67 -8.22 29.30 -23.28
CA ASN A 67 -9.56 28.83 -23.07
C ASN A 67 -10.53 30.00 -22.86
N ASN A 68 -11.41 30.29 -23.81
CA ASN A 68 -12.41 31.35 -23.67
C ASN A 68 -13.46 31.06 -22.58
N THR A 69 -13.64 29.78 -22.24
CA THR A 69 -14.54 29.27 -21.19
C THR A 69 -13.79 29.00 -19.88
N TRP A 70 -12.61 29.61 -19.67
CA TRP A 70 -11.80 29.48 -18.45
C TRP A 70 -12.56 29.73 -17.13
N TRP A 71 -13.67 30.46 -17.20
CA TRP A 71 -14.51 30.80 -16.05
C TRP A 71 -15.46 29.65 -15.63
N CYS A 72 -15.70 28.65 -16.48
CA CYS A 72 -16.57 27.51 -16.18
C CYS A 72 -15.94 26.13 -16.43
N GLU A 73 -14.77 26.06 -17.07
CA GLU A 73 -14.11 24.77 -17.32
C GLU A 73 -12.58 24.83 -17.30
N ASP A 74 -11.99 23.66 -17.08
CA ASP A 74 -10.56 23.38 -17.23
C ASP A 74 -10.41 22.10 -18.08
N ILE A 75 -9.70 22.21 -19.19
CA ILE A 75 -9.50 21.14 -20.15
C ILE A 75 -8.37 20.26 -19.62
N ARG A 76 -8.64 18.97 -19.36
CA ARG A 76 -7.70 18.06 -18.69
C ARG A 76 -7.58 16.72 -19.39
N ALA A 77 -6.36 16.18 -19.41
CA ALA A 77 -6.12 14.77 -19.69
C ALA A 77 -6.40 13.95 -18.41
N THR A 78 -7.47 13.16 -18.44
CA THR A 78 -8.07 12.52 -17.26
C THR A 78 -7.36 11.24 -16.87
N ASN A 79 -6.24 11.39 -16.16
CA ASN A 79 -5.72 10.32 -15.33
C ASN A 79 -6.17 10.60 -13.88
N PRO A 80 -7.21 9.91 -13.37
CA PRO A 80 -7.57 9.99 -11.95
C PRO A 80 -6.40 9.50 -11.11
N CYS A 81 -6.04 10.24 -10.05
CA CYS A 81 -4.82 10.01 -9.28
C CYS A 81 -5.05 10.06 -7.77
N VAL A 82 -4.15 9.44 -7.03
CA VAL A 82 -4.03 9.53 -5.56
C VAL A 82 -2.73 10.23 -5.19
N THR A 83 -2.61 10.75 -3.96
CA THR A 83 -1.37 11.38 -3.50
C THR A 83 -0.30 10.35 -3.11
N ALA A 84 0.97 10.75 -3.14
CA ALA A 84 2.11 9.86 -2.91
C ALA A 84 2.16 9.23 -1.50
N ASP A 85 1.55 9.85 -0.50
CA ASP A 85 1.43 9.32 0.87
C ASP A 85 0.27 8.32 1.04
N THR A 86 -0.49 8.03 -0.02
CA THR A 86 -1.57 7.05 0.03
C THR A 86 -1.02 5.67 0.32
N TRP A 87 -1.58 4.99 1.30
CA TRP A 87 -1.27 3.59 1.59
C TRP A 87 -2.01 2.66 0.64
N VAL A 88 -1.28 1.69 0.10
CA VAL A 88 -1.80 0.66 -0.79
C VAL A 88 -1.44 -0.69 -0.19
N HIS A 89 -2.42 -1.59 -0.11
CA HIS A 89 -2.16 -2.96 0.31
C HIS A 89 -1.48 -3.73 -0.82
N THR A 90 -0.35 -4.37 -0.54
CA THR A 90 0.39 -5.19 -1.50
C THR A 90 0.60 -6.61 -0.98
N ALA A 91 1.08 -7.51 -1.82
CA ALA A 91 1.48 -8.85 -1.40
C ALA A 91 2.59 -8.85 -0.34
N GLU A 92 3.42 -7.80 -0.28
CA GLU A 92 4.51 -7.61 0.70
C GLU A 92 4.08 -6.76 1.91
N GLY A 93 2.77 -6.56 2.07
CA GLY A 93 2.16 -5.71 3.08
C GLY A 93 1.90 -4.27 2.59
N PRO A 94 1.34 -3.41 3.45
CA PRO A 94 1.06 -2.03 3.09
C PRO A 94 2.33 -1.25 2.70
N ARG A 95 2.25 -0.46 1.62
CA ARG A 95 3.31 0.46 1.17
C ARG A 95 2.70 1.78 0.75
N GLN A 96 3.45 2.88 0.87
CA GLN A 96 3.00 4.15 0.33
C GLN A 96 3.18 4.21 -1.18
N VAL A 97 2.30 4.92 -1.89
CA VAL A 97 2.42 5.15 -3.34
C VAL A 97 3.81 5.69 -3.71
N ALA A 98 4.40 6.55 -2.88
CA ALA A 98 5.75 7.08 -3.06
C ALA A 98 6.82 5.99 -3.23
N GLU A 99 6.67 4.89 -2.49
CA GLU A 99 7.58 3.74 -2.53
C GLU A 99 7.29 2.80 -3.70
N LEU A 100 6.18 3.00 -4.42
CA LEU A 100 5.72 2.14 -5.51
C LEU A 100 5.83 2.81 -6.89
N ILE A 101 6.38 4.03 -6.95
CA ILE A 101 6.57 4.75 -8.21
C ILE A 101 7.69 4.11 -9.03
N GLY A 102 7.42 3.76 -10.28
CA GLY A 102 8.41 3.23 -11.21
C GLY A 102 8.84 1.79 -10.92
N ARG A 103 8.07 1.04 -10.13
CA ARG A 103 8.35 -0.36 -9.82
C ARG A 103 7.13 -1.26 -9.91
N PRO A 104 7.26 -2.47 -10.47
CA PRO A 104 6.18 -3.44 -10.43
C PRO A 104 5.94 -3.93 -9.00
N PHE A 105 4.69 -4.24 -8.69
CA PHE A 105 4.27 -4.83 -7.43
C PHE A 105 2.96 -5.60 -7.61
N LEU A 106 2.60 -6.40 -6.62
CA LEU A 106 1.32 -7.09 -6.57
C LEU A 106 0.36 -6.31 -5.66
N ALA A 107 -0.66 -5.66 -6.23
CA ALA A 107 -1.70 -4.97 -5.48
C ALA A 107 -2.70 -5.97 -4.91
N ARG A 108 -3.06 -5.85 -3.63
CA ARG A 108 -4.08 -6.71 -3.02
C ARG A 108 -5.46 -6.06 -3.12
N VAL A 109 -6.39 -6.75 -3.78
CA VAL A 109 -7.78 -6.32 -3.98
C VAL A 109 -8.69 -7.48 -3.58
N ASP A 110 -9.55 -7.25 -2.59
CA ASP A 110 -10.51 -8.25 -2.08
C ASP A 110 -9.88 -9.63 -1.79
N GLY A 111 -8.66 -9.59 -1.22
CA GLY A 111 -7.91 -10.78 -0.80
C GLY A 111 -7.11 -11.47 -1.91
N HIS A 112 -7.09 -10.91 -3.13
CA HIS A 112 -6.36 -11.45 -4.27
C HIS A 112 -5.27 -10.49 -4.71
N ASP A 113 -4.13 -11.05 -5.13
CA ASP A 113 -2.95 -10.28 -5.54
C ASP A 113 -2.92 -10.13 -7.07
N HIS A 114 -2.79 -8.88 -7.54
CA HIS A 114 -2.84 -8.51 -8.95
C HIS A 114 -1.54 -7.80 -9.37
N ALA A 115 -0.89 -8.30 -10.42
CA ALA A 115 0.32 -7.69 -10.94
C ALA A 115 0.06 -6.35 -11.60
N THR A 116 0.86 -5.34 -11.26
CA THR A 116 0.93 -4.08 -11.98
C THR A 116 1.85 -4.18 -13.20
N THR A 117 1.84 -3.15 -14.04
CA THR A 117 2.81 -3.02 -15.12
C THR A 117 4.22 -2.76 -14.55
N ALA A 118 5.25 -2.81 -15.41
CA ALA A 118 6.62 -2.50 -15.01
C ALA A 118 6.77 -1.11 -14.36
N ALA A 119 5.90 -0.16 -14.72
CA ALA A 119 5.93 1.18 -14.16
C ALA A 119 5.29 1.27 -12.76
N GLY A 120 4.44 0.31 -12.36
CA GLY A 120 3.66 0.42 -11.13
C GLY A 120 2.85 1.71 -11.07
N PHE A 121 3.03 2.48 -9.98
CA PHE A 121 2.55 3.86 -9.93
C PHE A 121 3.46 4.80 -10.74
N PHE A 122 2.89 5.86 -11.30
CA PHE A 122 3.65 6.87 -12.04
C PHE A 122 3.15 8.27 -11.71
N ARG A 123 4.08 9.23 -11.63
CA ARG A 123 3.74 10.62 -11.36
C ARG A 123 3.15 11.24 -12.63
N THR A 124 1.91 11.73 -12.53
CA THR A 124 1.22 12.38 -13.65
C THR A 124 1.45 13.89 -13.66
N ALA A 125 1.04 14.59 -12.60
CA ALA A 125 1.15 16.05 -12.48
C ALA A 125 0.95 16.50 -11.03
N ARG A 126 1.06 17.81 -10.77
CA ARG A 126 0.52 18.44 -9.56
C ARG A 126 -0.91 18.87 -9.87
N LYS A 127 -1.89 18.35 -9.14
CA LYS A 127 -3.32 18.61 -9.34
C LYS A 127 -3.99 18.97 -8.01
N PRO A 128 -5.08 19.75 -8.01
CA PRO A 128 -5.95 19.89 -6.85
C PRO A 128 -6.47 18.52 -6.40
N VAL A 129 -6.61 18.33 -5.09
CA VAL A 129 -7.10 17.09 -4.49
C VAL A 129 -8.24 17.37 -3.52
N VAL A 130 -9.11 16.38 -3.36
CA VAL A 130 -10.10 16.31 -2.29
C VAL A 130 -9.64 15.32 -1.22
N ALA A 131 -10.06 15.51 0.02
CA ALA A 131 -9.83 14.57 1.10
C ALA A 131 -11.15 13.89 1.48
N VAL A 132 -11.25 12.59 1.23
CA VAL A 132 -12.36 11.76 1.71
C VAL A 132 -11.98 11.25 3.07
N GLN A 133 -12.80 11.55 4.08
CA GLN A 133 -12.60 11.12 5.46
C GLN A 133 -13.85 10.41 5.95
N THR A 134 -13.68 9.18 6.44
CA THR A 134 -14.77 8.44 7.07
C THR A 134 -14.84 8.76 8.56
N ARG A 135 -16.01 8.50 9.17
CA ARG A 135 -16.21 8.71 10.61
C ARG A 135 -15.30 7.80 11.46
N GLU A 136 -14.97 6.63 10.93
CA GLU A 136 -14.09 5.62 11.53
C GLU A 136 -12.61 6.05 11.49
N GLY A 137 -12.28 7.17 10.84
CA GLY A 137 -10.94 7.77 10.85
C GLY A 137 -10.09 7.46 9.62
N HIS A 138 -10.60 6.70 8.65
CA HIS A 138 -9.90 6.49 7.38
C HIS A 138 -9.85 7.81 6.59
N ARG A 139 -8.72 8.08 5.94
CA ARG A 139 -8.51 9.27 5.12
C ARG A 139 -7.80 8.93 3.83
N LEU A 140 -8.33 9.41 2.71
CA LEU A 140 -7.74 9.27 1.39
C LEU A 140 -7.72 10.63 0.68
N ARG A 141 -6.58 10.97 0.06
CA ARG A 141 -6.43 12.18 -0.76
C ARG A 141 -6.26 11.80 -2.21
N LEU A 142 -7.16 12.32 -3.05
CA LEU A 142 -7.28 11.91 -4.44
C LEU A 142 -7.84 13.05 -5.29
N THR A 143 -7.67 12.97 -6.61
CA THR A 143 -8.30 13.93 -7.52
C THR A 143 -9.82 13.77 -7.50
N ALA A 144 -10.56 14.85 -7.73
CA ALA A 144 -12.03 14.84 -7.62
C ALA A 144 -12.71 13.84 -8.58
N ASP A 145 -12.10 13.56 -9.73
CA ASP A 145 -12.54 12.59 -10.74
C ASP A 145 -12.16 11.13 -10.41
N HIS A 146 -11.35 10.91 -9.37
CA HIS A 146 -10.97 9.56 -8.96
C HIS A 146 -12.17 8.84 -8.36
N ARG A 147 -12.51 7.68 -8.93
CA ARG A 147 -13.73 6.96 -8.58
C ARG A 147 -13.50 6.07 -7.36
N VAL A 148 -14.47 6.09 -6.45
CA VAL A 148 -14.58 5.19 -5.30
C VAL A 148 -15.91 4.43 -5.37
N GLN A 149 -15.99 3.30 -4.67
CA GLN A 149 -17.24 2.55 -4.57
C GLN A 149 -18.13 3.17 -3.47
N ARG A 150 -19.21 3.84 -3.87
CA ARG A 150 -20.23 4.35 -2.95
C ARG A 150 -21.31 3.30 -2.76
N VAL A 151 -21.67 3.00 -1.52
CA VAL A 151 -22.78 2.10 -1.20
C VAL A 151 -24.09 2.77 -1.58
N THR A 152 -24.93 2.07 -2.33
CA THR A 152 -26.26 2.54 -2.76
C THR A 152 -27.37 1.92 -1.94
N GLN A 153 -27.18 0.68 -1.49
CA GLN A 153 -28.13 -0.03 -0.65
C GLN A 153 -27.39 -0.99 0.27
N ARG A 154 -27.73 -0.95 1.56
CA ARG A 154 -27.21 -1.86 2.57
C ARG A 154 -28.36 -2.41 3.39
N THR A 155 -28.58 -3.71 3.29
CA THR A 155 -29.52 -4.47 4.12
C THR A 155 -28.76 -5.60 4.80
N HIS A 156 -29.43 -6.35 5.69
CA HIS A 156 -28.82 -7.53 6.30
C HIS A 156 -28.44 -8.65 5.31
N TRP A 157 -29.04 -8.70 4.12
CA TRP A 157 -28.79 -9.74 3.12
C TRP A 157 -28.05 -9.25 1.87
N ALA A 158 -28.02 -7.93 1.63
CA ALA A 158 -27.54 -7.37 0.38
C ALA A 158 -26.73 -6.10 0.62
N LEU A 159 -25.60 -6.01 -0.08
CA LEU A 159 -24.77 -4.82 -0.18
C LEU A 159 -24.60 -4.51 -1.67
N GLN A 160 -25.10 -3.35 -2.08
CA GLN A 160 -24.95 -2.84 -3.43
C GLN A 160 -24.12 -1.57 -3.41
N SER A 161 -23.29 -1.39 -4.43
CA SER A 161 -22.43 -0.23 -4.59
C SER A 161 -22.30 0.17 -6.05
N GLN A 162 -21.87 1.41 -6.27
CA GLN A 162 -21.58 1.93 -7.59
C GLN A 162 -20.33 2.81 -7.55
N TRP A 163 -19.62 2.86 -8.67
CA TRP A 163 -18.54 3.81 -8.85
C TRP A 163 -19.07 5.25 -8.85
N CYS A 164 -18.51 6.08 -7.97
CA CYS A 164 -18.80 7.50 -7.84
C CYS A 164 -17.50 8.29 -7.84
N GLU A 165 -17.43 9.40 -8.56
CA GLU A 165 -16.30 10.34 -8.45
C GLU A 165 -16.20 10.88 -7.03
N ALA A 166 -14.99 10.92 -6.47
CA ALA A 166 -14.76 11.35 -5.09
C ALA A 166 -15.30 12.77 -4.81
N GLY A 167 -15.22 13.67 -5.80
CA GLY A 167 -15.76 15.02 -5.69
C GLY A 167 -17.28 15.12 -5.65
N ARG A 168 -18.00 14.03 -5.93
CA ARG A 168 -19.47 13.96 -5.88
C ARG A 168 -20.02 13.30 -4.62
N LEU A 169 -19.14 12.78 -3.76
CA LEU A 169 -19.54 12.25 -2.46
C LEU A 169 -20.12 13.35 -1.58
N GLN A 170 -21.13 13.00 -0.79
CA GLN A 170 -21.73 13.89 0.19
C GLN A 170 -21.49 13.35 1.61
N PRO A 171 -21.42 14.21 2.64
CA PRO A 171 -21.40 13.75 4.02
C PRO A 171 -22.59 12.82 4.31
N GLY A 172 -22.30 11.63 4.84
CA GLY A 172 -23.30 10.57 5.06
C GLY A 172 -23.27 9.46 4.01
N ASP A 173 -22.65 9.67 2.84
CA ASP A 173 -22.37 8.58 1.90
C ASP A 173 -21.44 7.56 2.55
N GLU A 174 -21.76 6.27 2.39
CA GLU A 174 -20.89 5.17 2.79
C GLU A 174 -19.97 4.79 1.62
N VAL A 175 -18.68 4.60 1.90
CA VAL A 175 -17.69 4.14 0.93
C VAL A 175 -17.34 2.69 1.24
N LEU A 176 -17.37 1.84 0.22
CA LEU A 176 -17.02 0.43 0.34
C LEU A 176 -15.52 0.27 0.53
N LEU A 177 -15.12 -0.47 1.57
CA LEU A 177 -13.75 -0.89 1.80
C LEU A 177 -13.53 -2.30 1.24
N HIS A 178 -12.29 -2.61 0.87
CA HIS A 178 -11.91 -3.94 0.42
C HIS A 178 -12.16 -5.00 1.48
N ASP A 179 -12.52 -6.20 1.01
CA ASP A 179 -12.62 -7.38 1.87
C ASP A 179 -11.36 -8.24 1.78
N HIS A 180 -10.39 -7.98 2.64
CA HIS A 180 -9.15 -8.76 2.71
C HIS A 180 -9.21 -9.91 3.72
N ARG A 181 -10.37 -10.25 4.28
CA ARG A 181 -10.49 -11.26 5.36
C ARG A 181 -9.95 -12.63 4.95
N ARG A 182 -9.97 -12.96 3.65
CA ARG A 182 -9.43 -14.22 3.10
C ARG A 182 -7.91 -14.22 2.92
N ALA A 183 -7.25 -13.06 2.99
CA ALA A 183 -5.80 -12.91 2.90
C ALA A 183 -5.30 -11.90 3.96
N PRO A 184 -5.43 -12.23 5.26
CA PRO A 184 -5.17 -11.30 6.36
C PRO A 184 -3.67 -11.10 6.64
N GLY A 185 -2.80 -11.93 6.05
CA GLY A 185 -1.37 -11.91 6.31
C GLY A 185 -0.55 -11.42 5.11
N TRP A 186 0.63 -10.92 5.42
CA TRP A 186 1.69 -10.61 4.47
C TRP A 186 3.05 -10.98 5.10
N PRO A 187 4.08 -11.24 4.30
CA PRO A 187 5.41 -11.49 4.84
C PRO A 187 5.92 -10.24 5.58
N GLY A 188 6.54 -10.45 6.72
CA GLY A 188 7.21 -9.42 7.51
C GLY A 188 8.63 -9.84 7.85
N ALA A 189 9.42 -8.90 8.39
CA ALA A 189 10.74 -9.22 8.91
C ALA A 189 10.69 -10.17 10.12
N LEU A 190 9.57 -10.14 10.85
CA LEU A 190 9.32 -10.91 12.06
C LEU A 190 8.11 -11.82 11.89
N ASP A 191 8.08 -12.89 12.68
CA ASP A 191 6.95 -13.81 12.77
C ASP A 191 5.89 -13.35 13.79
N HIS A 192 4.83 -14.16 13.93
CA HIS A 192 3.72 -13.87 14.82
C HIS A 192 4.15 -13.85 16.29
N GLU A 193 4.93 -14.84 16.72
CA GLU A 193 5.43 -14.98 18.09
C GLU A 193 6.29 -13.79 18.51
N GLN A 194 7.22 -13.38 17.65
CA GLN A 194 8.08 -12.21 17.83
C GLN A 194 7.25 -10.93 17.91
N GLY A 195 6.30 -10.75 16.99
CA GLY A 195 5.40 -9.60 16.97
C GLY A 195 4.51 -9.53 18.22
N TYR A 196 4.01 -10.67 18.70
CA TYR A 196 3.21 -10.76 19.92
C TYR A 196 4.00 -10.29 21.15
N LEU A 197 5.22 -10.80 21.33
CA LEU A 197 6.09 -10.42 22.44
C LEU A 197 6.52 -8.96 22.41
N LEU A 198 6.84 -8.43 21.22
CA LEU A 198 7.16 -7.01 21.06
C LEU A 198 5.92 -6.13 21.32
N GLY A 199 4.73 -6.57 20.92
CA GLY A 199 3.48 -5.90 21.24
C GLY A 199 3.24 -5.82 22.75
N LEU A 200 3.46 -6.92 23.48
CA LEU A 200 3.41 -6.92 24.94
C LEU A 200 4.48 -6.01 25.56
N LEU A 201 5.68 -5.96 24.97
CA LEU A 201 6.76 -5.09 25.43
C LEU A 201 6.39 -3.60 25.28
N VAL A 202 5.76 -3.22 24.17
CA VAL A 202 5.28 -1.86 23.93
C VAL A 202 4.13 -1.49 24.86
N ALA A 203 3.23 -2.45 25.15
CA ALA A 203 2.07 -2.21 26.00
C ALA A 203 2.44 -2.06 27.48
N ASP A 204 3.08 -3.08 28.07
CA ASP A 204 3.30 -3.19 29.52
C ASP A 204 4.68 -3.76 29.86
N GLY A 205 5.68 -3.50 29.01
CA GLY A 205 7.05 -3.95 29.22
C GLY A 205 8.04 -2.84 29.55
N THR A 206 9.26 -3.24 29.86
CA THR A 206 10.40 -2.35 30.09
C THR A 206 11.61 -2.90 29.36
N LEU A 207 12.23 -2.07 28.53
CA LEU A 207 13.47 -2.40 27.83
C LEU A 207 14.67 -1.87 28.61
N HIS A 208 15.50 -2.78 29.11
CA HIS A 208 16.81 -2.47 29.69
C HIS A 208 17.92 -2.68 28.66
N GLN A 209 19.13 -2.22 28.99
CA GLN A 209 20.30 -2.32 28.10
C GLN A 209 20.59 -3.77 27.63
N GLN A 210 20.34 -4.76 28.49
CA GLN A 210 20.72 -6.16 28.24
C GLN A 210 19.52 -7.11 28.11
N HIS A 211 18.31 -6.69 28.50
CA HIS A 211 17.14 -7.56 28.53
C HIS A 211 15.84 -6.76 28.46
N ALA A 212 14.75 -7.44 28.15
CA ALA A 212 13.40 -6.91 28.28
C ALA A 212 12.68 -7.58 29.46
N VAL A 213 11.79 -6.83 30.11
CA VAL A 213 10.88 -7.33 31.14
C VAL A 213 9.45 -7.10 30.67
N LEU A 214 8.63 -8.14 30.64
CA LEU A 214 7.17 -8.03 30.46
C LEU A 214 6.50 -8.00 31.84
N SER A 215 5.47 -7.17 31.99
CA SER A 215 4.67 -7.10 33.22
C SER A 215 3.21 -7.43 32.96
N VAL A 216 2.59 -8.17 33.89
CA VAL A 216 1.15 -8.44 33.93
C VAL A 216 0.65 -8.16 35.33
N TRP A 217 -0.49 -7.48 35.44
CA TRP A 217 -1.04 -7.06 36.74
C TRP A 217 -2.23 -7.93 37.11
N ALA A 218 -2.21 -8.50 38.32
CA ALA A 218 -3.37 -9.13 38.91
C ALA A 218 -4.40 -8.06 39.34
N PRO A 219 -5.70 -8.40 39.40
CA PRO A 219 -6.72 -7.50 39.92
C PRO A 219 -6.38 -7.01 41.32
N ALA A 220 -6.73 -5.75 41.63
CA ALA A 220 -6.52 -5.19 42.94
C ALA A 220 -7.20 -6.03 44.04
N ALA A 221 -6.53 -6.19 45.18
CA ALA A 221 -7.12 -6.84 46.34
C ALA A 221 -8.40 -6.09 46.76
N VAL A 222 -9.51 -6.81 46.88
CA VAL A 222 -10.76 -6.29 47.44
C VAL A 222 -10.89 -6.73 48.91
N ALA A 223 -11.54 -5.92 49.74
CA ALA A 223 -11.78 -6.27 51.13
C ALA A 223 -12.54 -7.61 51.24
N ASN A 224 -12.04 -8.54 52.06
CA ASN A 224 -12.52 -9.92 52.19
C ASN A 224 -12.33 -10.81 50.94
N GLY A 225 -11.50 -10.41 49.98
CA GLY A 225 -11.11 -11.24 48.84
C GLY A 225 -10.06 -12.30 49.20
N GLY A 226 -10.01 -13.38 48.41
CA GLY A 226 -8.94 -14.38 48.49
C GLY A 226 -7.56 -13.82 48.08
N PRO A 227 -6.50 -14.65 48.13
CA PRO A 227 -5.15 -14.23 47.74
C PRO A 227 -5.14 -13.64 46.32
N VAL A 228 -4.36 -12.56 46.14
CA VAL A 228 -4.23 -11.82 44.88
C VAL A 228 -3.52 -12.72 43.86
N ALA A 229 -4.30 -13.32 42.96
CA ALA A 229 -3.79 -14.14 41.88
C ALA A 229 -4.18 -13.50 40.53
N PRO A 230 -3.40 -13.72 39.46
CA PRO A 230 -3.80 -13.26 38.14
C PRO A 230 -5.14 -13.93 37.79
N GLY A 231 -6.09 -13.11 37.33
CA GLY A 231 -7.37 -13.60 36.82
C GLY A 231 -7.18 -14.47 35.56
N ALA A 232 -8.23 -15.15 35.12
CA ALA A 232 -8.15 -16.07 33.98
C ALA A 232 -7.56 -15.42 32.70
N GLY A 233 -7.93 -14.16 32.41
CA GLY A 233 -7.38 -13.43 31.27
C GLY A 233 -5.88 -13.10 31.39
N ALA A 234 -5.44 -12.70 32.59
CA ALA A 234 -4.02 -12.44 32.87
C ALA A 234 -3.19 -13.72 32.74
N ARG A 235 -3.68 -14.86 33.24
CA ARG A 235 -3.03 -16.16 33.07
C ARG A 235 -2.95 -16.58 31.60
N ALA A 236 -4.02 -16.42 30.84
CA ALA A 236 -4.02 -16.74 29.41
C ALA A 236 -2.98 -15.92 28.63
N LEU A 237 -2.83 -14.63 28.95
CA LEU A 237 -1.79 -13.79 28.36
C LEU A 237 -0.38 -14.23 28.78
N MET A 238 -0.19 -14.56 30.06
CA MET A 238 1.08 -15.08 30.58
C MET A 238 1.48 -16.40 29.91
N ASP A 239 0.53 -17.32 29.74
CA ASP A 239 0.73 -18.62 29.08
C ASP A 239 1.06 -18.44 27.59
N GLU A 240 0.33 -17.55 26.89
CA GLU A 240 0.58 -17.26 25.48
C GLU A 240 1.94 -16.58 25.27
N ALA A 241 2.33 -15.65 26.15
CA ALA A 241 3.66 -15.06 26.12
C ALA A 241 4.75 -16.13 26.30
N LEU A 242 4.58 -17.09 27.21
CA LEU A 242 5.52 -18.19 27.37
C LEU A 242 5.53 -19.14 26.16
N ARG A 243 4.39 -19.38 25.52
CA ARG A 243 4.31 -20.14 24.27
C ARG A 243 5.13 -19.45 23.18
N CYS A 244 4.92 -18.15 22.95
CA CYS A 244 5.67 -17.36 21.99
C CYS A 244 7.16 -17.31 22.31
N ALA A 245 7.53 -17.20 23.59
CA ALA A 245 8.92 -17.14 24.04
C ALA A 245 9.74 -18.37 23.66
N ARG A 246 9.10 -19.54 23.50
CA ARG A 246 9.77 -20.77 23.05
C ARG A 246 10.22 -20.70 21.58
N ALA A 247 9.70 -19.78 20.78
CA ALA A 247 10.17 -19.54 19.42
C ALA A 247 11.45 -18.69 19.37
N LEU A 248 11.78 -17.96 20.45
CA LEU A 248 13.03 -17.21 20.55
C LEU A 248 14.19 -18.12 20.96
N PRO A 249 15.45 -17.73 20.72
CA PRO A 249 16.60 -18.39 21.32
C PRO A 249 16.47 -18.45 22.86
N HIS A 250 16.41 -19.66 23.42
CA HIS A 250 16.19 -19.88 24.84
C HIS A 250 17.05 -21.04 25.36
N ARG A 251 17.27 -21.07 26.68
CA ARG A 251 17.83 -22.23 27.38
C ARG A 251 16.77 -23.30 27.56
N ALA A 252 17.18 -24.56 27.73
CA ALA A 252 16.26 -25.68 27.93
C ALA A 252 15.31 -25.47 29.11
N ASP A 253 15.74 -24.73 30.14
CA ASP A 253 15.00 -24.35 31.33
C ASP A 253 14.42 -22.93 31.24
N LEU A 254 13.58 -22.66 30.24
CA LEU A 254 12.96 -21.34 30.07
C LEU A 254 12.24 -20.89 31.36
N PRO A 255 12.73 -19.84 32.05
CA PRO A 255 12.14 -19.40 33.29
C PRO A 255 10.73 -18.84 33.06
N GLY A 256 9.80 -19.25 33.92
CA GLY A 256 8.42 -18.78 33.91
C GLY A 256 8.28 -17.37 34.50
N TRP A 257 7.03 -16.96 34.69
CA TRP A 257 6.69 -15.70 35.36
C TRP A 257 7.01 -15.76 36.85
N SER A 258 7.54 -14.67 37.39
CA SER A 258 7.79 -14.48 38.82
C SER A 258 6.94 -13.35 39.39
N GLU A 259 6.44 -13.51 40.61
CA GLU A 259 5.75 -12.44 41.32
C GLU A 259 6.75 -11.33 41.70
N GLY A 260 6.42 -10.08 41.36
CA GLY A 260 7.19 -8.90 41.68
C GLY A 260 6.96 -8.42 43.11
N ALA A 261 7.86 -7.58 43.62
CA ALA A 261 7.74 -7.00 44.96
C ALA A 261 6.56 -6.00 45.03
N GLY A 262 5.38 -6.51 45.43
CA GLY A 262 4.18 -5.74 45.76
C GLY A 262 3.21 -5.49 44.62
N ARG A 263 1.92 -5.33 44.97
CA ARG A 263 0.77 -4.97 44.11
C ARG A 263 0.36 -5.99 43.04
N GLY A 264 0.60 -7.28 43.26
CA GLY A 264 0.09 -8.34 42.37
C GLY A 264 0.68 -8.29 40.96
N GLN A 265 1.87 -7.73 40.79
CA GLN A 265 2.59 -7.69 39.52
C GLN A 265 3.28 -9.03 39.27
N TRP A 266 3.18 -9.54 38.05
CA TRP A 266 3.92 -10.69 37.56
C TRP A 266 4.88 -10.21 36.48
N ARG A 267 6.12 -10.70 36.52
CA ARG A 267 7.18 -10.30 35.62
C ARG A 267 7.79 -11.50 34.92
N TRP A 268 8.14 -11.33 33.66
CA TRP A 268 8.96 -12.27 32.91
C TRP A 268 10.10 -11.52 32.23
N THR A 269 11.33 -12.05 32.37
CA THR A 269 12.55 -11.40 31.90
C THR A 269 13.18 -12.21 30.77
N SER A 270 13.56 -11.55 29.67
CA SER A 270 14.16 -12.19 28.51
C SER A 270 15.25 -11.35 27.87
N VAL A 271 16.45 -11.93 27.76
CA VAL A 271 17.59 -11.35 27.02
C VAL A 271 17.29 -11.37 25.51
N ALA A 272 16.80 -12.49 24.99
CA ALA A 272 16.51 -12.66 23.56
C ALA A 272 15.44 -11.68 23.07
N LEU A 273 14.40 -11.41 23.88
CA LEU A 273 13.42 -10.37 23.54
C LEU A 273 14.04 -8.97 23.54
N GLY A 274 14.95 -8.70 24.48
CA GLY A 274 15.69 -7.43 24.52
C GLY A 274 16.63 -7.25 23.32
N GLU A 275 17.26 -8.33 22.84
CA GLU A 275 18.08 -8.32 21.62
C GLU A 275 17.23 -8.10 20.37
N LEU A 276 16.10 -8.82 20.25
CA LEU A 276 15.14 -8.65 19.17
C LEU A 276 14.63 -7.21 19.08
N ALA A 277 14.22 -6.62 20.20
CA ALA A 277 13.72 -5.25 20.23
C ALA A 277 14.75 -4.20 19.80
N ARG A 278 16.06 -4.49 19.94
CA ARG A 278 17.15 -3.61 19.53
C ARG A 278 17.55 -3.76 18.06
N GLN A 279 17.04 -4.76 17.35
CA GLN A 279 17.32 -4.98 15.93
C GLN A 279 16.35 -4.22 15.01
N LEU A 280 15.24 -3.71 15.55
CA LEU A 280 14.24 -2.87 14.88
C LEU A 280 14.57 -1.38 15.01
#